data_AF-A0A2C6M7E2-F1
#
_entry.id   AF-A0A2C6M7E2-F1
#
_cell.length_a   1.000
_cell.length_b   1.000
_cell.length_c   1.000
_cell.angle_alpha   90.00
_cell.angle_beta   90.00
_cell.angle_gamma   90.00
#
_symmetry.space_group_name_H-M   'P 1'
#
loop_
_entity.id
_entity.type
_entity.pdbx_description
1 polymer ?
#
loop_
_entity_poly.entity_id
_entity_poly.type
_entity_poly.pdbx_seq_one_letter_code
_entity_poly.pdbx_strand_id
1 'polypeptide(L)' 'MYQLQTKIMHFDRYKQVGFTGTCHFNIREQQEDILLKIVHMLAEFAFYAGVGYKTTMGMGQCKKIL' A
#
# COMPACT_ATOMS: atom_id res chain seq x y z
N MET A 1 -4.35 -0.18 13.52
CA MET A 1 -4.54 -1.66 13.54
C MET A 1 -4.12 -2.22 12.19
N TYR A 2 -3.67 -3.46 12.12
CA TYR A 2 -3.33 -4.10 10.84
C TYR A 2 -3.57 -5.61 10.91
N GLN A 3 -3.80 -6.22 9.76
CA GLN A 3 -3.84 -7.67 9.61
C GLN A 3 -2.96 -8.03 8.42
N LEU A 4 -1.70 -8.36 8.70
CA LEU A 4 -0.67 -8.62 7.70
C LEU A 4 -0.25 -10.08 7.70
N GLN A 5 0.06 -10.59 6.51
CA GLN A 5 0.63 -11.91 6.31
C GLN A 5 1.80 -11.82 5.33
N THR A 6 2.95 -12.37 5.73
CA THR A 6 4.10 -12.51 4.84
C THR A 6 3.75 -13.44 3.68
N LYS A 7 4.06 -13.01 2.45
CA LYS A 7 3.89 -13.78 1.22
C LYS A 7 5.19 -13.77 0.44
N ILE A 8 5.56 -14.91 -0.10
CA ILE A 8 6.69 -15.02 -1.03
C ILE A 8 6.10 -15.07 -2.44
N MET A 9 6.50 -14.12 -3.29
CA MET A 9 6.23 -14.16 -4.71
C MET A 9 7.38 -14.86 -5.43
N HIS A 10 7.05 -15.89 -6.19
CA HIS A 10 8.00 -16.66 -6.97
C HIS A 10 8.03 -16.09 -8.39
N PHE A 11 9.14 -15.46 -8.75
CA PHE A 11 9.45 -15.12 -10.13
C PHE A 11 10.33 -16.21 -10.73
N ASP A 12 10.43 -16.27 -12.05
CA ASP A 12 11.15 -17.32 -12.77
C ASP A 12 12.60 -17.53 -12.29
N ARG A 13 13.29 -16.45 -11.91
CA ARG A 13 14.72 -16.48 -11.54
C ARG A 13 15.00 -16.30 -10.05
N TYR A 14 14.05 -15.79 -9.27
CA TYR A 14 14.27 -15.46 -7.87
C TYR A 14 12.94 -15.37 -7.11
N LYS A 15 13.02 -15.39 -5.78
CA LYS A 15 11.88 -15.18 -4.90
C LYS A 15 11.95 -13.79 -4.28
N GLN A 16 10.81 -13.14 -4.12
CA GLN A 16 10.70 -11.87 -3.42
C GLN A 16 9.77 -12.05 -2.22
N VAL A 17 10.28 -11.74 -1.03
CA VAL A 17 9.45 -11.64 0.18
C VAL A 17 8.71 -10.29 0.16
N GLY A 18 7.43 -10.34 0.48
CA GLY A 18 6.57 -9.19 0.72
C GLY A 18 5.46 -9.54 1.71
N PHE A 19 4.42 -8.73 1.76
CA PHE A 19 3.24 -9.00 2.58
C PHE A 19 1.96 -8.68 1.81
N THR A 20 0.86 -9.28 2.27
CA THR A 20 -0.51 -8.92 1.88
C THR A 20 -1.33 -8.71 3.15
N GLY A 21 -2.33 -7.83 3.09
CA GLY A 21 -3.18 -7.58 4.24
C GLY A 21 -3.80 -6.20 4.24
N THR A 22 -4.38 -5.83 5.38
CA THR A 22 -4.96 -4.50 5.61
C THR A 22 -4.15 -3.73 6.64
N CYS A 23 -3.99 -2.42 6.40
CA CYS A 23 -3.34 -1.49 7.31
C CYS A 23 -4.26 -0.31 7.57
N HIS A 24 -4.38 0.09 8.83
CA HIS A 24 -5.07 1.31 9.24
C HIS A 24 -4.06 2.29 9.81
N PHE A 25 -4.04 3.48 9.23
CA PHE A 25 -3.20 4.59 9.64
C PHE A 25 -4.05 5.67 10.30
N ASN A 26 -3.65 6.09 11.49
CA ASN A 26 -4.30 7.20 12.19
C ASN A 26 -3.49 8.46 11.92
N ILE A 27 -4.17 9.50 11.44
CA ILE A 27 -3.59 10.83 11.24
C ILE A 27 -3.91 11.65 12.49
N ARG A 28 -2.91 12.32 13.05
CA ARG A 28 -3.09 13.14 14.26
C ARG A 28 -3.90 14.38 13.93
N GLU A 29 -4.80 14.78 14.83
CA GLU A 29 -5.74 15.90 14.66
C GLU A 29 -5.07 17.27 14.44
N GLN A 30 -3.78 17.40 14.75
CA GLN A 30 -3.00 18.64 14.59
C GLN A 30 -2.38 18.80 13.20
N GLN A 31 -2.72 17.94 12.24
CA GLN A 31 -2.17 18.04 10.89
C GLN A 31 -2.97 19.01 10.03
N GLU A 32 -2.27 19.77 9.19
CA GLU A 32 -2.88 20.72 8.27
C GLU A 32 -3.83 20.00 7.30
N ASP A 33 -4.98 20.63 7.00
CA ASP A 33 -6.00 20.10 6.07
C ASP A 33 -5.42 19.68 4.72
N ILE A 34 -4.38 20.38 4.25
CA ILE A 34 -3.73 20.06 2.98
C ILE A 34 -3.00 18.72 3.02
N LEU A 35 -2.36 18.38 4.14
CA LEU A 35 -1.67 17.10 4.29
C LEU A 35 -2.68 15.96 4.27
N LEU A 36 -3.81 16.12 4.97
CA LEU A 36 -4.88 15.12 4.98
C LEU A 36 -5.43 14.86 3.57
N LYS A 37 -5.67 15.93 2.80
CA LYS A 37 -6.10 15.83 1.40
C LYS A 37 -5.08 15.10 0.52
N ILE A 38 -3.80 15.43 0.67
CA ILE A 38 -2.72 14.77 -0.08
C ILE A 38 -2.63 13.28 0.26
N VAL A 39 -2.71 12.92 1.55
CA VAL A 39 -2.66 11.51 1.98
C VAL A 39 -3.84 10.73 1.40
N HIS A 40 -5.05 11.28 1.46
CA HIS A 40 -6.21 10.64 0.85
C HIS A 40 -6.09 10.54 -0.68
N MET A 41 -5.59 11.57 -1.35
CA MET A 41 -5.34 11.56 -2.80
C MET A 41 -4.36 10.45 -3.19
N LEU A 42 -3.23 10.35 -2.47
CA LEU A 42 -2.22 9.31 -2.73
C LEU A 42 -2.78 7.91 -2.45
N ALA A 43 -3.59 7.75 -1.39
CA ALA A 43 -4.23 6.48 -1.06
C ALA A 43 -5.22 6.02 -2.13
N GLU A 44 -5.96 6.93 -2.76
CA GLU A 44 -6.82 6.62 -3.90
C GLU A 44 -5.99 6.32 -5.17
N PHE A 45 -4.96 7.11 -5.43
CA PHE A 45 -4.08 6.92 -6.58
C PHE A 45 -3.33 5.58 -6.57
N ALA A 46 -3.04 5.06 -5.37
CA ALA A 46 -2.39 3.76 -5.19
C ALA A 46 -3.11 2.60 -5.90
N PHE A 47 -4.43 2.70 -6.13
CA PHE A 47 -5.19 1.72 -6.92
C PHE A 47 -4.67 1.56 -8.35
N TYR A 48 -4.18 2.66 -8.94
CA TYR A 48 -3.70 2.70 -10.31
C TYR A 48 -2.19 2.50 -10.39
N ALA A 49 -1.44 3.18 -9.51
CA ALA A 49 0.02 3.14 -9.56
C ALA A 49 0.63 1.89 -8.93
N GLY A 50 -0.11 1.22 -8.04
CA GLY A 50 0.47 0.31 -7.06
C GLY A 50 1.37 1.03 -6.05
N VAL A 51 1.92 0.28 -5.10
CA VAL A 51 2.78 0.79 -4.02
C VAL A 51 4.05 -0.03 -3.92
N GLY A 52 5.20 0.65 -3.93
CA GLY A 52 6.50 0.03 -3.69
C GLY A 52 7.13 -0.58 -4.93
N TYR A 53 7.81 -1.71 -4.77
CA TYR A 53 8.65 -2.31 -5.80
C TYR A 53 7.85 -3.28 -6.69
N LYS A 54 8.23 -3.39 -7.97
CA LYS A 54 7.69 -4.41 -8.91
C LYS A 54 6.18 -4.31 -9.15
N THR A 55 5.62 -3.10 -9.16
CA THR A 55 4.19 -2.87 -9.43
C THR A 55 3.76 -3.38 -10.80
N THR A 56 4.61 -3.23 -11.81
CA THR A 56 4.40 -3.76 -13.16
C THR A 56 4.57 -5.27 -13.28
N MET A 57 5.04 -5.94 -12.21
CA MET A 57 5.26 -7.40 -12.16
C MET A 57 4.31 -8.09 -11.18
N GLY A 58 3.19 -7.45 -10.84
CA GLY A 58 2.13 -8.03 -10.02
C GLY A 58 2.31 -7.87 -8.51
N MET A 59 3.31 -7.12 -8.04
CA MET A 59 3.47 -6.78 -6.62
C MET A 59 2.82 -5.42 -6.29
N GLY A 60 2.57 -5.16 -5.01
CA GLY A 60 2.22 -3.81 -4.56
C GLY A 60 0.84 -3.31 -4.96
N GLN A 61 -0.04 -4.17 -5.51
CA GLN A 61 -1.40 -3.76 -5.81
C GLN A 61 -2.14 -3.45 -4.49
N CYS A 62 -2.64 -2.23 -4.38
CA CYS A 62 -3.18 -1.68 -3.15
C CYS A 62 -4.40 -0.81 -3.48
N LYS A 63 -5.40 -0.79 -2.61
CA LYS A 63 -6.54 0.12 -2.75
C LYS A 63 -6.92 0.67 -1.38
N LYS A 64 -7.36 1.92 -1.33
CA LYS A 64 -8.00 2.44 -0.12
C LYS A 64 -9.26 1.61 0.18
N ILE A 65 -9.46 1.29 1.45
CA ILE A 65 -10.67 0.67 1.98
C ILE A 65 -11.40 1.69 2.87
N LEU A 66 -12.72 1.70 2.82
CA LEU A 66 -13.59 2.58 3.62
C LEU A 66 -13.75 2.03 5.04
#